data_AF-A0A564YUY2-F1
#
_entry.id   AF-A0A564YUY2-F1
#
_cell.length_a   1.000
_cell.length_b   1.000
_cell.length_c   1.000
_cell.angle_alpha   90.00
_cell.angle_beta   90.00
_cell.angle_gamma   90.00
#
_symmetry.space_group_name_H-M   'P 1'
#
loop_
_entity.id
_entity.type
_entity.pdbx_description
1 polymer ?
#
loop_
_entity_poly.entity_id
_entity_poly.type
_entity_poly.pdbx_seq_one_letter_code
_entity_poly.pdbx_strand_id
1 'polypeptide(L)'
;MPLYPSLEALVIGKELEVQEHLANMAADATPSGTPQIATSYGALAGEFLGIDLTEVAYDDYGNPLYNGVAPSPPTIISKSSNPTQTSRTIIAAHSASATAPSDPIAISQHVREIVVTKNTKGYLGLQLKNQDAGVFVVYVEDGSPAAQAGLRFGDQILRVDKKFVAGMKGKEVMKFISKKCGITVSVIIRDRPLERVITLTKDSRGSLGFIIKNGAIEAVVKDSSAERNGVLINSHLCEIEGVNVLGMKDEEIVEVIKMAGPLVKITVIPEFYYDNLSKRRSQFKTMDRTLPMI
;
A
#
# COMPACT_ATOMS: atom_id res chain seq x y z
N MET A 1 -2.18 -2.50 18.54
CA MET A 1 -2.34 -3.13 17.21
C MET A 1 -0.97 -3.65 16.79
N PRO A 2 -0.85 -4.90 16.29
CA PRO A 2 0.44 -5.42 15.86
C PRO A 2 1.01 -4.57 14.70
N LEU A 3 2.31 -4.32 14.77
CA LEU A 3 3.07 -3.38 13.93
C LEU A 3 3.40 -3.93 12.53
N TYR A 4 3.17 -5.23 12.33
CA TYR A 4 3.26 -5.95 11.08
C TYR A 4 2.16 -7.03 11.09
N PRO A 5 1.67 -7.47 9.91
CA PRO A 5 0.94 -8.74 9.84
C PRO A 5 1.84 -9.83 10.44
N SER A 6 1.30 -10.64 11.36
CA SER A 6 2.01 -11.84 11.82
C SER A 6 2.33 -12.72 10.61
N LEU A 7 3.41 -13.50 10.69
CA LEU A 7 3.85 -14.42 9.62
C LEU A 7 2.73 -15.35 9.13
N GLU A 8 1.69 -15.56 9.93
CA GLU A 8 0.48 -16.32 9.61
C GLU A 8 -0.34 -15.70 8.47
N ALA A 9 -0.37 -14.37 8.34
CA ALA A 9 -1.15 -13.68 7.30
C ALA A 9 -0.53 -13.78 5.89
N LEU A 10 0.73 -14.21 5.77
CA LEU A 10 1.39 -14.42 4.48
C LEU A 10 1.28 -15.86 3.97
N VAL A 11 0.68 -16.76 4.75
CA VAL A 11 0.63 -18.20 4.46
C VAL A 11 -0.62 -18.58 3.66
N ILE A 12 -0.94 -17.78 2.64
CA ILE A 12 -2.02 -18.10 1.68
C ILE A 12 -1.69 -19.41 0.92
N GLY A 13 -0.42 -19.85 0.93
CA GLY A 13 0.00 -21.13 0.35
C GLY A 13 -0.32 -22.38 1.17
N LYS A 14 -0.20 -22.36 2.52
CA LYS A 14 -0.52 -23.54 3.34
C LYS A 14 -2.02 -23.73 3.53
N GLU A 15 -2.79 -22.66 3.51
CA GLU A 15 -4.24 -22.75 3.67
C GLU A 15 -4.88 -23.52 2.49
N LEU A 16 -4.33 -23.34 1.29
CA LEU A 16 -4.67 -24.10 0.09
C LEU A 16 -4.28 -25.59 0.19
N GLU A 17 -3.09 -25.90 0.70
CA GLU A 17 -2.66 -27.29 0.97
C GLU A 17 -3.50 -27.96 2.07
N VAL A 18 -3.88 -27.23 3.12
CA VAL A 18 -4.77 -27.73 4.19
C VAL A 18 -6.16 -27.99 3.63
N GLN A 19 -6.67 -27.13 2.74
CA GLN A 19 -7.98 -27.30 2.13
C GLN A 19 -8.01 -28.48 1.13
N GLU A 20 -6.92 -28.72 0.39
CA GLU A 20 -6.75 -29.92 -0.43
C GLU A 20 -6.63 -31.20 0.42
N HIS A 21 -5.89 -31.14 1.53
CA HIS A 21 -5.73 -32.28 2.44
C HIS A 21 -7.04 -32.64 3.16
N LEU A 22 -7.86 -31.65 3.53
CA LEU A 22 -9.16 -31.85 4.18
C LEU A 22 -10.23 -32.34 3.19
N ALA A 23 -10.18 -31.89 1.93
CA ALA A 23 -11.00 -32.42 0.85
C ALA A 23 -10.68 -33.89 0.54
N ASN A 24 -9.40 -34.27 0.55
CA ASN A 24 -8.98 -35.66 0.34
C ASN A 24 -9.34 -36.57 1.54
N MET A 25 -9.35 -36.05 2.77
CA MET A 25 -9.84 -36.80 3.95
C MET A 25 -11.36 -36.99 3.95
N ALA A 26 -12.12 -36.05 3.38
CA ALA A 26 -13.57 -36.18 3.22
C ALA A 26 -13.98 -37.13 2.08
N ALA A 27 -13.09 -37.37 1.12
CA ALA A 27 -13.34 -38.26 -0.02
C ALA A 27 -13.16 -39.76 0.30
N ASP A 28 -12.52 -40.12 1.42
CA ASP A 28 -12.28 -41.52 1.83
C ASP A 28 -13.26 -42.04 2.90
N ALA A 29 -14.28 -41.25 3.25
CA ALA A 29 -15.34 -41.67 4.17
C ALA A 29 -16.52 -42.28 3.39
N THR A 30 -16.61 -43.60 3.42
CA THR A 30 -17.81 -44.34 2.97
C THR A 30 -19.02 -44.05 3.86
N PRO A 31 -20.25 -44.02 3.32
CA PRO A 31 -21.38 -43.40 3.99
C PRO A 31 -22.02 -44.37 4.98
N SER A 32 -21.92 -44.08 6.26
CA SER A 32 -22.81 -44.69 7.25
C SER A 32 -23.12 -43.72 8.39
N GLY A 33 -24.40 -43.38 8.52
CA GLY A 33 -24.99 -42.71 9.70
C GLY A 33 -24.96 -41.18 9.66
N THR A 34 -26.14 -40.59 9.53
CA THR A 34 -26.38 -39.16 9.82
C THR A 34 -26.18 -38.88 11.31
N PRO A 35 -25.43 -37.81 11.65
CA PRO A 35 -25.95 -36.82 12.58
C PRO A 35 -25.81 -35.41 12.00
N GLN A 36 -26.94 -34.69 11.97
CA GLN A 36 -26.98 -33.27 11.65
C GLN A 36 -26.33 -32.47 12.79
N ILE A 37 -25.28 -31.72 12.47
CA ILE A 37 -24.88 -30.54 13.24
C ILE A 37 -24.91 -29.38 12.25
N ALA A 38 -26.12 -28.85 12.03
CA ALA A 38 -26.29 -27.61 11.30
C ALA A 38 -26.02 -26.46 12.28
N THR A 39 -24.77 -26.01 12.33
CA THR A 39 -24.43 -24.79 13.08
C THR A 39 -25.03 -23.60 12.33
N SER A 40 -26.17 -23.11 12.81
CA SER A 40 -26.86 -21.95 12.24
C SER A 40 -26.12 -20.67 12.60
N TYR A 41 -25.56 -19.99 11.60
CA TYR A 41 -24.92 -18.68 11.77
C TYR A 41 -25.86 -17.62 12.37
N GLY A 42 -27.18 -17.77 12.19
CA GLY A 42 -28.18 -16.90 12.81
C GLY A 42 -28.20 -17.00 14.34
N ALA A 43 -27.97 -18.19 14.90
CA ALA A 43 -27.93 -18.38 16.35
C ALA A 43 -26.69 -17.72 16.98
N LEU A 44 -25.54 -17.78 16.30
CA LEU A 44 -24.30 -17.14 16.76
C LEU A 44 -24.38 -15.60 16.68
N ALA A 45 -25.12 -15.05 15.72
CA ALA A 45 -25.35 -13.61 15.60
C ALA A 45 -26.26 -13.07 16.71
N GLY A 46 -27.30 -13.82 17.10
CA GLY A 46 -28.18 -13.45 18.20
C GLY A 46 -27.46 -13.42 19.55
N GLU A 47 -26.61 -14.40 19.83
CA GLU A 47 -25.91 -14.52 21.11
C GLU A 47 -24.76 -13.51 21.28
N PHE A 48 -24.06 -13.17 20.21
CA PHE A 48 -22.89 -12.28 20.28
C PHE A 48 -23.19 -10.81 19.96
N LEU A 49 -24.20 -10.53 19.12
CA LEU A 49 -24.53 -9.17 18.67
C LEU A 49 -25.95 -8.71 19.07
N GLY A 50 -26.79 -9.59 19.62
CA GLY A 50 -28.16 -9.25 20.01
C GLY A 50 -29.08 -8.93 18.83
N ILE A 51 -28.72 -9.37 17.62
CA ILE A 51 -29.47 -9.11 16.39
C ILE A 51 -30.18 -10.40 15.97
N ASP A 52 -31.51 -10.42 16.07
CA ASP A 52 -32.34 -11.55 15.66
C ASP A 52 -32.62 -11.46 14.15
N LEU A 53 -31.98 -12.34 13.39
CA LEU A 53 -32.00 -12.38 11.92
C LEU A 53 -33.06 -13.34 11.37
N THR A 54 -33.99 -13.80 12.21
CA THR A 54 -34.90 -14.90 11.87
C THR A 54 -35.98 -14.55 10.86
N GLU A 55 -36.29 -13.27 10.60
CA GLU A 55 -37.26 -12.89 9.56
C GLU A 55 -36.85 -11.62 8.80
N VAL A 56 -36.03 -11.79 7.75
CA VAL A 56 -35.81 -10.75 6.72
C VAL A 56 -36.61 -11.12 5.49
N ALA A 57 -37.70 -10.39 5.21
CA ALA A 57 -38.41 -10.49 3.94
C ALA A 57 -37.74 -9.58 2.91
N TYR A 58 -37.72 -9.97 1.63
CA TYR A 58 -37.19 -9.12 0.56
C TYR A 58 -38.33 -8.74 -0.39
N ASP A 59 -38.33 -7.50 -0.88
CA ASP A 59 -39.26 -7.08 -1.93
C ASP A 59 -38.87 -7.67 -3.31
N ASP A 60 -39.74 -7.51 -4.31
CA ASP A 60 -39.52 -7.97 -5.69
C ASP A 60 -38.30 -7.31 -6.37
N TYR A 61 -37.66 -6.33 -5.72
CA TYR A 61 -36.45 -5.63 -6.16
C TYR A 61 -35.21 -5.99 -5.32
N GLY A 62 -35.32 -6.93 -4.38
CA GLY A 62 -34.21 -7.44 -3.59
C GLY A 62 -33.80 -6.58 -2.39
N ASN A 63 -34.64 -5.63 -1.96
CA ASN A 63 -34.39 -4.83 -0.76
C ASN A 63 -34.92 -5.55 0.49
N PRO A 64 -34.14 -5.63 1.58
CA PRO A 64 -34.60 -6.23 2.83
C PRO A 64 -35.65 -5.33 3.51
N LEU A 65 -36.85 -5.88 3.66
CA LEU A 65 -37.97 -5.33 4.43
C LEU A 65 -37.93 -5.89 5.86
N TYR A 66 -37.68 -5.01 6.82
CA TYR A 66 -37.81 -5.32 8.24
C TYR A 66 -39.23 -5.00 8.69
N ASN A 67 -39.99 -6.03 9.06
CA ASN A 67 -41.40 -5.85 9.39
C ASN A 67 -41.55 -5.27 10.81
N GLY A 68 -41.90 -3.98 10.91
CA GLY A 68 -42.73 -3.47 12.01
C GLY A 68 -42.07 -2.89 13.27
N VAL A 69 -41.18 -1.89 13.15
CA VAL A 69 -41.14 -0.72 14.08
C VAL A 69 -40.67 0.50 13.28
N ALA A 70 -41.56 1.47 13.06
CA ALA A 70 -41.16 2.75 12.49
C ALA A 70 -40.17 3.45 13.45
N PRO A 71 -39.00 3.93 12.99
CA PRO A 71 -38.12 4.70 13.86
C PRO A 71 -38.76 6.08 14.09
N SER A 72 -39.42 6.24 15.25
CA SER A 72 -39.75 7.58 15.74
C SER A 72 -38.44 8.33 16.01
N PRO A 73 -38.32 9.61 15.60
CA PRO A 73 -37.13 10.40 15.90
C PRO A 73 -36.98 10.62 17.41
N PRO A 74 -35.75 10.83 17.93
CA PRO A 74 -35.53 11.00 19.36
C PRO A 74 -36.24 12.26 19.85
N THR A 75 -37.22 12.08 20.74
CA THR A 75 -37.85 13.18 21.46
C THR A 75 -36.90 13.65 22.55
N ILE A 76 -36.24 14.78 22.32
CA ILE A 76 -35.54 15.55 23.34
C ILE A 76 -36.61 16.21 24.22
N ILE A 77 -36.64 15.86 25.50
CA ILE A 77 -37.47 16.54 26.51
C ILE A 77 -36.92 17.96 26.69
N SER A 78 -37.62 18.96 26.15
CA SER A 78 -37.38 20.37 26.43
C SER A 78 -38.36 20.86 27.50
N LYS A 79 -37.84 21.31 28.64
CA LYS A 79 -38.56 22.22 29.54
C LYS A 79 -38.17 23.67 29.19
N SER A 80 -39.20 24.49 29.05
CA SER A 80 -39.22 25.88 28.63
C SER A 80 -38.52 26.85 29.60
N SER A 81 -37.73 27.79 29.04
CA SER A 81 -37.81 29.25 29.32
C SER A 81 -36.96 30.09 28.34
N ASN A 82 -37.63 30.77 27.39
CA ASN A 82 -37.42 32.10 26.75
C ASN A 82 -36.05 32.84 26.62
N PRO A 83 -35.88 33.81 25.68
CA PRO A 83 -35.00 33.66 24.52
C PRO A 83 -33.87 34.72 24.38
N THR A 84 -32.84 34.42 23.60
CA THR A 84 -32.02 35.45 22.93
C THR A 84 -31.53 34.97 21.56
N GLN A 85 -31.76 35.82 20.55
CA GLN A 85 -31.44 35.67 19.13
C GLN A 85 -29.96 35.34 18.88
N THR A 86 -29.66 34.43 17.94
CA THR A 86 -28.67 34.64 16.87
C THR A 86 -28.85 33.57 15.78
N SER A 87 -29.05 34.01 14.55
CA SER A 87 -29.24 33.22 13.34
C SER A 87 -28.08 32.27 13.07
N ARG A 88 -28.35 30.96 12.94
CA ARG A 88 -27.41 30.00 12.33
C ARG A 88 -28.06 29.33 11.14
N THR A 89 -27.60 29.71 9.96
CA THR A 89 -27.84 29.05 8.68
C THR A 89 -27.32 27.62 8.76
N ILE A 90 -28.21 26.64 8.57
CA ILE A 90 -27.85 25.22 8.53
C ILE A 90 -27.36 24.94 7.10
N ILE A 91 -26.05 24.79 6.91
CA ILE A 91 -25.49 24.33 5.65
C ILE A 91 -25.71 22.82 5.60
N ALA A 92 -26.52 22.37 4.65
CA ALA A 92 -26.72 20.95 4.38
C ALA A 92 -25.37 20.31 4.04
N ALA A 93 -25.05 19.21 4.73
CA ALA A 93 -23.91 18.36 4.39
C ALA A 93 -24.22 17.70 3.04
N HIS A 94 -23.75 18.32 1.95
CA HIS A 94 -23.71 17.66 0.67
C HIS A 94 -22.68 16.55 0.77
N SER A 95 -23.15 15.30 0.69
CA SER A 95 -22.34 14.12 0.43
C SER A 95 -21.68 14.27 -0.93
N ALA A 96 -20.60 15.04 -0.97
CA ALA A 96 -19.63 14.97 -2.04
C ALA A 96 -18.84 13.69 -1.81
N SER A 97 -19.03 12.72 -2.71
CA SER A 97 -17.97 11.76 -3.05
C SER A 97 -16.79 12.57 -3.59
N ALA A 98 -16.07 13.25 -2.70
CA ALA A 98 -14.77 13.78 -3.00
C ALA A 98 -13.88 12.55 -3.17
N THR A 99 -13.59 12.19 -4.42
CA THR A 99 -12.39 11.45 -4.74
C THR A 99 -11.26 12.24 -4.09
N ALA A 100 -10.83 11.82 -2.90
CA ALA A 100 -9.75 12.49 -2.22
C ALA A 100 -8.57 12.49 -3.20
N PRO A 101 -7.88 13.63 -3.41
CA PRO A 101 -6.65 13.61 -4.19
C PRO A 101 -5.74 12.56 -3.56
N SER A 102 -5.42 11.51 -4.31
CA SER A 102 -4.52 10.46 -3.84
C SER A 102 -3.18 11.11 -3.58
N ASP A 103 -2.76 11.19 -2.32
CA ASP A 103 -1.46 11.72 -1.94
C ASP A 103 -0.38 10.96 -2.72
N PRO A 104 0.32 11.58 -3.68
CA PRO A 104 1.21 10.86 -4.58
C PRO A 104 2.48 10.34 -3.86
N ILE A 105 2.71 10.83 -2.65
CA ILE A 105 3.79 10.42 -1.75
C ILE A 105 3.33 9.24 -0.86
N ALA A 106 2.03 9.05 -0.63
CA ALA A 106 1.54 7.97 0.21
C ALA A 106 1.79 6.62 -0.48
N ILE A 107 2.53 5.74 0.20
CA ILE A 107 2.64 4.34 -0.23
C ILE A 107 1.33 3.65 0.13
N SER A 108 0.40 3.63 -0.82
CA SER A 108 -0.68 2.65 -0.80
C SER A 108 -0.09 1.34 -1.31
N GLN A 109 -0.26 0.20 -0.65
CA GLN A 109 0.13 -1.11 -1.23
C GLN A 109 -0.84 -1.53 -2.34
N HIS A 110 -1.36 -0.55 -3.07
CA HIS A 110 -2.34 -0.69 -4.11
C HIS A 110 -1.73 -1.44 -5.28
N VAL A 111 -2.57 -2.26 -5.90
CA VAL A 111 -2.23 -2.99 -7.12
C VAL A 111 -2.81 -2.21 -8.28
N ARG A 112 -1.95 -1.68 -9.15
CA ARG A 112 -2.36 -0.93 -10.34
C ARG A 112 -1.86 -1.59 -11.61
N GLU A 113 -2.64 -1.45 -12.67
CA GLU A 113 -2.22 -1.81 -14.02
C GLU A 113 -1.72 -0.56 -14.74
N ILE A 114 -0.53 -0.66 -15.34
CA ILE A 114 0.04 0.37 -16.17
C ILE A 114 0.32 -0.19 -17.56
N VAL A 115 0.25 0.67 -18.57
CA VAL A 115 0.59 0.33 -19.94
C VAL A 115 1.78 1.17 -20.35
N VAL A 116 2.88 0.51 -20.73
CA VAL A 116 4.14 1.17 -21.05
C VAL A 116 4.52 0.89 -22.50
N THR A 117 4.81 1.95 -23.25
CA THR A 117 5.23 1.88 -24.65
C THR A 117 6.75 1.93 -24.73
N LYS A 118 7.37 0.94 -25.38
CA LYS A 118 8.83 0.91 -25.58
C LYS A 118 9.32 2.10 -26.40
N ASN A 119 10.55 2.52 -26.13
CA ASN A 119 11.22 3.55 -26.94
C ASN A 119 11.58 3.05 -28.34
N THR A 120 12.10 3.93 -29.20
CA THR A 120 12.56 3.61 -30.56
C THR A 120 13.64 2.52 -30.61
N LYS A 121 14.36 2.29 -29.52
CA LYS A 121 15.37 1.23 -29.37
C LYS A 121 14.80 -0.09 -28.83
N GLY A 122 13.50 -0.14 -28.52
CA GLY A 122 12.82 -1.32 -27.97
C GLY A 122 13.01 -1.56 -26.46
N TYR A 123 13.50 -0.56 -25.72
CA TYR A 123 13.71 -0.64 -24.28
C TYR A 123 12.69 0.20 -23.50
N LEU A 124 12.41 -0.21 -22.25
CA LEU A 124 11.57 0.54 -21.31
C LEU A 124 12.39 1.49 -20.41
N GLY A 125 13.70 1.28 -20.28
CA GLY A 125 14.57 2.06 -19.37
C GLY A 125 14.45 1.65 -17.90
N LEU A 126 14.20 0.37 -17.61
CA LEU A 126 14.09 -0.15 -16.24
C LEU A 126 15.02 -1.34 -15.99
N GLN A 127 15.31 -1.63 -14.73
CA GLN A 127 16.00 -2.87 -14.32
C GLN A 127 15.22 -3.59 -13.23
N LEU A 128 15.18 -4.92 -13.37
CA LEU A 128 14.45 -5.80 -12.48
C LEU A 128 15.39 -6.75 -11.74
N LYS A 129 15.01 -7.07 -10.51
CA LYS A 129 15.69 -8.07 -9.69
C LYS A 129 14.69 -8.91 -8.93
N ASN A 130 15.04 -10.16 -8.69
CA ASN A 130 14.23 -11.04 -7.86
C ASN A 130 14.66 -10.94 -6.39
N GLN A 131 13.67 -10.91 -5.50
CA GLN A 131 13.82 -10.94 -4.05
C GLN A 131 12.64 -11.73 -3.47
N ASP A 132 12.89 -12.73 -2.62
CA ASP A 132 11.84 -13.53 -1.94
C ASP A 132 10.72 -14.03 -2.87
N ALA A 133 11.10 -14.60 -4.01
CA ALA A 133 10.20 -15.04 -5.10
C ALA A 133 9.37 -13.93 -5.80
N GLY A 134 9.48 -12.67 -5.37
CA GLY A 134 8.96 -11.51 -6.08
C GLY A 134 9.97 -10.92 -7.07
N VAL A 135 9.47 -10.09 -8.00
CA VAL A 135 10.30 -9.32 -8.94
C VAL A 135 10.09 -7.84 -8.66
N PHE A 136 11.18 -7.11 -8.43
CA PHE A 136 11.16 -5.71 -8.01
C PHE A 136 11.92 -4.83 -8.99
N VAL A 137 11.47 -3.59 -9.11
CA VAL A 137 12.14 -2.53 -9.85
C VAL A 137 13.29 -1.98 -9.01
N VAL A 138 14.49 -2.03 -9.57
CA VAL A 138 15.75 -1.62 -8.89
C VAL A 138 16.34 -0.35 -9.48
N TYR A 139 15.98 -0.03 -10.73
CA TYR A 139 16.46 1.18 -11.39
C TYR A 139 15.46 1.59 -12.46
N VAL A 140 15.22 2.89 -12.56
CA VAL A 140 14.40 3.52 -13.60
C VAL A 140 15.20 4.69 -14.16
N GLU A 141 15.47 4.65 -15.45
CA GLU A 141 16.23 5.68 -16.15
C GLU A 141 15.38 6.96 -16.29
N ASP A 142 15.98 8.10 -16.01
CA ASP A 142 15.34 9.41 -16.20
C ASP A 142 14.90 9.63 -17.65
N GLY A 143 13.71 10.20 -17.85
CA GLY A 143 13.12 10.42 -19.17
C GLY A 143 12.73 9.14 -19.94
N SER A 144 12.83 7.96 -19.32
CA SER A 144 12.44 6.70 -19.96
C SER A 144 10.92 6.49 -19.99
N PRO A 145 10.40 5.62 -20.88
CA PRO A 145 8.98 5.27 -20.85
C PRO A 145 8.52 4.68 -19.51
N ALA A 146 9.41 3.99 -18.78
CA ALA A 146 9.11 3.49 -17.45
C ALA A 146 8.89 4.63 -16.44
N ALA A 147 9.74 5.67 -16.46
CA ALA A 147 9.58 6.86 -15.63
C ALA A 147 8.26 7.59 -15.95
N GLN A 148 7.94 7.75 -17.25
CA GLN A 148 6.69 8.37 -17.69
C GLN A 148 5.45 7.58 -17.27
N ALA A 149 5.56 6.25 -17.15
CA ALA A 149 4.50 5.39 -16.62
C ALA A 149 4.41 5.38 -15.08
N GLY A 150 5.27 6.16 -14.39
CA GLY A 150 5.27 6.29 -12.94
C GLY A 150 5.88 5.10 -12.20
N LEU A 151 6.68 4.26 -12.86
CA LEU A 151 7.42 3.19 -12.18
C LEU A 151 8.54 3.78 -11.33
N ARG A 152 8.71 3.24 -10.12
CA ARG A 152 9.73 3.68 -9.17
C ARG A 152 10.57 2.53 -8.64
N PHE A 153 11.68 2.88 -8.01
CA PHE A 153 12.41 1.93 -7.18
C PHE A 153 11.47 1.32 -6.13
N GLY A 154 11.62 0.02 -5.89
CA GLY A 154 10.85 -0.69 -4.88
C GLY A 154 9.50 -1.24 -5.37
N ASP A 155 9.00 -0.82 -6.54
CA ASP A 155 7.76 -1.38 -7.11
C ASP A 155 7.90 -2.88 -7.39
N GLN A 156 6.88 -3.65 -7.04
CA GLN A 156 6.83 -5.09 -7.27
C GLN A 156 6.02 -5.39 -8.54
N ILE A 157 6.61 -6.11 -9.47
CA ILE A 157 5.92 -6.59 -10.67
C ILE A 157 5.25 -7.93 -10.37
N LEU A 158 3.94 -7.97 -10.56
CA LEU A 158 3.12 -9.18 -10.37
C LEU A 158 2.90 -9.90 -11.70
N ARG A 159 2.60 -9.14 -12.75
CA ARG A 159 2.27 -9.66 -14.09
C ARG A 159 2.83 -8.78 -15.18
N VAL A 160 3.35 -9.40 -16.25
CA VAL A 160 3.74 -8.73 -17.49
C VAL A 160 2.95 -9.34 -18.63
N ASP A 161 2.19 -8.51 -19.34
CA ASP A 161 1.15 -8.88 -20.30
C ASP A 161 0.22 -9.97 -19.72
N LYS A 162 0.32 -11.20 -20.26
CA LYS A 162 -0.51 -12.35 -19.88
C LYS A 162 0.20 -13.34 -18.95
N LYS A 163 1.40 -13.01 -18.45
CA LYS A 163 2.24 -13.94 -17.68
C LYS A 163 2.56 -13.41 -16.28
N PHE A 164 2.27 -14.23 -15.26
CA PHE A 164 2.73 -13.99 -13.89
C PHE A 164 4.24 -14.22 -13.78
N VAL A 165 4.92 -13.31 -13.07
CA VAL A 165 6.38 -13.31 -12.95
C VAL A 165 6.88 -13.77 -11.59
N ALA A 166 5.99 -14.23 -10.70
CA ALA A 166 6.36 -14.83 -9.43
C ALA A 166 7.34 -16.01 -9.65
N GLY A 167 8.40 -16.05 -8.84
CA GLY A 167 9.49 -17.04 -8.93
C GLY A 167 10.48 -16.85 -10.09
N MET A 168 10.21 -15.93 -11.03
CA MET A 168 11.11 -15.68 -12.16
C MET A 168 12.32 -14.82 -11.74
N LYS A 169 13.47 -15.03 -12.39
CA LYS A 169 14.63 -14.15 -12.19
C LYS A 169 14.41 -12.83 -12.92
N GLY A 170 14.88 -11.72 -12.36
CA GLY A 170 14.75 -10.39 -12.99
C GLY A 170 15.29 -10.35 -14.44
N LYS A 171 16.41 -11.04 -14.71
CA LYS A 171 16.97 -11.16 -16.08
C LYS A 171 16.04 -11.90 -17.05
N GLU A 172 15.32 -12.91 -16.58
CA GLU A 172 14.39 -13.68 -17.40
C GLU A 172 13.16 -12.86 -17.76
N VAL A 173 12.66 -12.07 -16.80
CA VAL A 173 11.57 -11.12 -17.04
C VAL A 173 12.00 -10.04 -18.04
N MET A 174 13.20 -9.47 -17.88
CA MET A 174 13.72 -8.50 -18.86
C MET A 174 13.87 -9.09 -20.27
N LYS A 175 14.30 -10.35 -20.37
CA LYS A 175 14.36 -11.08 -21.65
C LYS A 175 12.98 -11.38 -22.22
N PHE A 176 11.99 -11.64 -21.36
CA PHE A 176 10.60 -11.82 -21.76
C PHE A 176 10.03 -10.51 -22.33
N ILE A 177 10.23 -9.39 -21.63
CA ILE A 177 9.82 -8.06 -22.08
C ILE A 177 10.45 -7.71 -23.44
N SER A 178 11.75 -7.95 -23.62
CA SER A 178 12.41 -7.58 -24.87
C SER A 178 12.04 -8.46 -26.06
N LYS A 179 11.84 -9.78 -25.86
CA LYS A 179 11.63 -10.73 -26.96
C LYS A 179 10.17 -11.07 -27.26
N LYS A 180 9.32 -11.14 -26.24
CA LYS A 180 7.96 -11.68 -26.36
C LYS A 180 6.89 -10.61 -26.31
N CYS A 181 7.13 -9.52 -25.60
CA CYS A 181 6.18 -8.41 -25.54
C CYS A 181 6.32 -7.53 -26.78
N GLY A 182 5.20 -6.98 -27.26
CA GLY A 182 5.16 -6.05 -28.38
C GLY A 182 5.78 -4.69 -28.05
N ILE A 183 5.45 -3.66 -28.84
CA ILE A 183 5.83 -2.27 -28.56
C ILE A 183 5.18 -1.79 -27.25
N THR A 184 3.91 -2.13 -27.06
CA THR A 184 3.14 -1.85 -25.85
C THR A 184 3.19 -3.03 -24.90
N VAL A 185 3.45 -2.78 -23.62
CA VAL A 185 3.54 -3.80 -22.57
C VAL A 185 2.57 -3.42 -21.44
N SER A 186 1.64 -4.31 -21.10
CA SER A 186 0.81 -4.15 -19.90
C SER A 186 1.57 -4.74 -18.70
N VAL A 187 1.60 -4.03 -17.58
CA VAL A 187 2.27 -4.47 -16.36
C VAL A 187 1.33 -4.25 -15.18
N ILE A 188 1.09 -5.30 -14.40
CA ILE A 188 0.43 -5.18 -13.10
C ILE A 188 1.52 -5.09 -12.04
N ILE A 189 1.46 -4.01 -11.26
CA ILE A 189 2.42 -3.70 -10.21
C ILE A 189 1.74 -3.52 -8.87
N ARG A 190 2.50 -3.76 -7.81
CA ARG A 190 2.16 -3.39 -6.43
C ARG A 190 3.16 -2.35 -5.97
N ASP A 191 2.63 -1.27 -5.43
CA ASP A 191 3.41 -0.07 -5.14
C ASP A 191 4.26 -0.29 -3.88
N ARG A 192 5.59 -0.24 -4.08
CA ARG A 192 6.64 -0.18 -3.05
C ARG A 192 6.33 -0.93 -1.75
N PRO A 193 6.05 -2.26 -1.78
CA PRO A 193 5.56 -2.98 -0.62
C PRO A 193 6.60 -3.14 0.51
N LEU A 194 7.88 -2.90 0.22
CA LEU A 194 8.99 -2.99 1.19
C LEU A 194 9.37 -1.63 1.79
N GLU A 195 8.71 -0.55 1.37
CA GLU A 195 9.00 0.81 1.81
C GLU A 195 7.95 1.32 2.79
N ARG A 196 8.32 2.34 3.58
CA ARG A 196 7.45 3.00 4.54
C ARG A 196 7.58 4.51 4.42
N VAL A 197 6.45 5.21 4.40
CA VAL A 197 6.41 6.68 4.50
C VAL A 197 6.34 7.08 5.96
N ILE A 198 7.15 8.07 6.35
CA ILE A 198 7.15 8.67 7.68
C ILE A 198 7.04 10.18 7.50
N THR A 199 6.03 10.77 8.12
CA THR A 199 5.85 12.22 8.14
C THR A 199 6.54 12.79 9.37
N LEU A 200 7.52 13.67 9.15
CA LEU A 200 8.31 14.32 10.17
C LEU A 200 8.07 15.83 10.15
N THR A 201 8.43 16.49 11.24
CA THR A 201 8.33 17.95 11.38
C THR A 201 9.70 18.50 11.75
N LYS A 202 10.13 19.56 11.05
CA LYS A 202 11.36 20.28 11.36
C LYS A 202 11.24 21.00 12.70
N ASP A 203 12.34 21.01 13.46
CA ASP A 203 12.48 21.87 14.62
C ASP A 203 12.76 23.34 14.22
N SER A 204 12.96 24.20 15.21
CA SER A 204 13.33 25.61 14.99
C SER A 204 14.67 25.81 14.29
N ARG A 205 15.52 24.77 14.23
CA ARG A 205 16.80 24.75 13.54
C ARG A 205 16.72 24.12 12.14
N GLY A 206 15.52 23.73 11.69
CA GLY A 206 15.29 23.09 10.40
C GLY A 206 15.69 21.60 10.34
N SER A 207 15.92 20.96 11.49
CA SER A 207 16.36 19.56 11.59
C SER A 207 15.20 18.60 11.86
N LEU A 208 15.27 17.40 11.29
CA LEU A 208 14.27 16.33 11.50
C LEU A 208 14.63 15.40 12.67
N GLY A 209 15.92 15.35 13.03
CA GLY A 209 16.40 14.60 14.19
C GLY A 209 16.94 13.20 13.91
N PHE A 210 17.57 12.98 12.76
CA PHE A 210 18.32 11.77 12.46
C PHE A 210 19.64 12.11 11.79
N ILE A 211 20.60 11.19 11.87
CA ILE A 211 21.92 11.29 11.26
C ILE A 211 21.98 10.29 10.11
N ILE A 212 22.47 10.75 8.95
CA ILE A 212 22.63 9.92 7.76
C ILE A 212 24.10 9.66 7.45
N LYS A 213 24.35 8.50 6.85
CA LYS A 213 25.66 8.10 6.33
C LYS A 213 25.47 7.21 5.11
N ASN A 214 26.00 7.63 3.97
CA ASN A 214 25.83 6.97 2.67
C ASN A 214 24.34 6.69 2.35
N GLY A 215 23.47 7.64 2.65
CA GLY A 215 22.02 7.54 2.46
C GLY A 215 21.29 6.59 3.42
N ALA A 216 21.97 6.00 4.41
CA ALA A 216 21.36 5.20 5.48
C ALA A 216 21.22 6.01 6.77
N ILE A 217 20.17 5.77 7.54
CA ILE A 217 19.96 6.37 8.87
C ILE A 217 20.84 5.62 9.88
N GLU A 218 21.87 6.29 10.39
CA GLU A 218 22.84 5.73 11.34
C GLU A 218 22.37 5.91 12.79
N ALA A 219 21.74 7.05 13.09
CA ALA A 219 21.27 7.36 14.44
C ALA A 219 20.04 8.26 14.43
N VAL A 220 19.28 8.21 15.53
CA VAL A 220 18.12 9.07 15.78
C VAL A 220 18.39 9.90 17.03
N VAL A 221 18.11 11.19 16.95
CA VAL A 221 18.30 12.14 18.04
C VAL A 221 17.12 12.05 19.00
N LYS A 222 17.42 12.01 20.30
CA LYS A 222 16.41 11.98 21.36
C LYS A 222 15.55 13.25 21.37
N ASP A 223 14.27 13.12 21.73
CA ASP A 223 13.26 14.17 21.81
C ASP A 223 13.01 14.87 20.46
N SER A 224 13.40 14.23 19.36
CA SER A 224 13.23 14.75 18.00
C SER A 224 11.93 14.28 17.34
N SER A 225 11.59 14.88 16.18
CA SER A 225 10.45 14.41 15.40
C SER A 225 10.67 12.99 14.87
N ALA A 226 11.90 12.66 14.46
CA ALA A 226 12.27 11.33 14.01
C ALA A 226 12.04 10.25 15.08
N GLU A 227 12.43 10.51 16.33
CA GLU A 227 12.20 9.58 17.44
C GLU A 227 10.70 9.40 17.72
N ARG A 228 9.96 10.52 17.80
CA ARG A 228 8.50 10.49 18.08
C ARG A 228 7.70 9.75 17.02
N ASN A 229 8.16 9.76 15.77
CA ASN A 229 7.49 9.07 14.65
C ASN A 229 8.07 7.66 14.37
N GLY A 230 9.00 7.19 15.20
CA GLY A 230 9.55 5.83 15.10
C GLY A 230 10.41 5.61 13.86
N VAL A 231 11.24 6.59 13.49
CA VAL A 231 12.27 6.39 12.47
C VAL A 231 13.25 5.32 12.94
N LEU A 232 13.50 4.32 12.10
CA LEU A 232 14.38 3.20 12.42
C LEU A 232 15.79 3.47 11.89
N ILE A 233 16.79 3.14 12.70
CA ILE A 233 18.18 3.03 12.25
C ILE A 233 18.33 1.86 11.27
N ASN A 234 19.44 1.82 10.53
CA ASN A 234 19.71 0.79 9.50
C ASN A 234 18.59 0.73 8.45
N SER A 235 18.08 1.91 8.08
CA SER A 235 17.11 2.09 6.99
C SER A 235 17.67 3.11 6.00
N HIS A 236 17.51 2.83 4.71
CA HIS A 236 17.91 3.73 3.64
C HIS A 236 16.79 4.71 3.28
N LEU A 237 17.16 5.95 3.01
CA LEU A 237 16.26 6.95 2.45
C LEU A 237 16.06 6.69 0.96
N CYS A 238 14.83 6.41 0.56
CA CYS A 238 14.44 6.27 -0.84
C CYS A 238 13.99 7.60 -1.42
N GLU A 239 13.09 8.31 -0.73
CA GLU A 239 12.52 9.57 -1.20
C GLU A 239 12.34 10.60 -0.09
N ILE A 240 12.34 11.87 -0.47
CA ILE A 240 12.02 13.02 0.39
C ILE A 240 11.06 13.90 -0.39
N GLU A 241 9.85 14.12 0.13
CA GLU A 241 8.77 14.84 -0.57
C GLU A 241 8.45 14.28 -1.97
N GLY A 242 8.63 12.96 -2.16
CA GLY A 242 8.44 12.29 -3.44
C GLY A 242 9.59 12.45 -4.44
N VAL A 243 10.66 13.17 -4.08
CA VAL A 243 11.92 13.24 -4.84
C VAL A 243 12.78 12.04 -4.45
N ASN A 244 13.18 11.25 -5.44
CA ASN A 244 14.09 10.13 -5.25
C ASN A 244 15.50 10.60 -4.87
N VAL A 245 16.03 10.09 -3.76
CA VAL A 245 17.35 10.46 -3.23
C VAL A 245 18.37 9.31 -3.24
N LEU A 246 17.99 8.17 -3.81
CA LEU A 246 18.87 7.01 -3.89
C LEU A 246 20.14 7.30 -4.69
N GLY A 247 21.29 7.00 -4.08
CA GLY A 247 22.61 7.23 -4.68
C GLY A 247 23.06 8.69 -4.71
N MET A 248 22.29 9.63 -4.14
CA MET A 248 22.78 10.97 -3.83
C MET A 248 23.84 10.93 -2.73
N LYS A 249 24.67 11.98 -2.69
CA LYS A 249 25.58 12.18 -1.56
C LYS A 249 24.81 12.72 -0.35
N ASP A 250 25.32 12.47 0.85
CA ASP A 250 24.67 12.92 2.08
C ASP A 250 24.50 14.45 2.12
N GLU A 251 25.45 15.21 1.54
CA GLU A 251 25.32 16.68 1.45
C GLU A 251 24.12 17.09 0.58
N GLU A 252 23.91 16.45 -0.56
CA GLU A 252 22.79 16.71 -1.48
C GLU A 252 21.45 16.34 -0.81
N ILE A 253 21.41 15.23 -0.07
CA ILE A 253 20.22 14.81 0.69
C ILE A 253 19.85 15.86 1.73
N VAL A 254 20.84 16.38 2.47
CA VAL A 254 20.63 17.43 3.47
C VAL A 254 20.13 18.73 2.82
N GLU A 255 20.61 19.08 1.63
CA GLU A 255 20.10 20.23 0.88
C GLU A 255 18.63 20.06 0.48
N VAL A 256 18.24 18.88 -0.02
CA VAL A 256 16.83 18.56 -0.33
C VAL A 256 15.95 18.69 0.92
N ILE A 257 16.41 18.17 2.06
CA ILE A 257 15.70 18.32 3.34
C ILE A 257 15.59 19.80 3.72
N LYS A 258 16.65 20.59 3.59
CA LYS A 258 16.63 22.02 3.93
C LYS A 258 15.61 22.79 3.10
N MET A 259 15.53 22.50 1.79
CA MET A 259 14.58 23.14 0.87
C MET A 259 13.13 22.72 1.09
N ALA A 260 12.88 21.56 1.70
CA ALA A 260 11.52 21.08 1.97
C ALA A 260 10.76 21.98 2.97
N GLY A 261 9.44 21.79 3.06
CA GLY A 261 8.59 22.50 4.01
C GLY A 261 8.88 22.16 5.48
N PRO A 262 8.10 22.73 6.42
CA PRO A 262 8.19 22.40 7.84
C PRO A 262 7.74 20.96 8.13
N LEU A 263 6.77 20.45 7.37
CA LEU A 263 6.37 19.04 7.37
C LEU A 263 7.11 18.35 6.22
N VAL A 264 7.78 17.23 6.52
CA VAL A 264 8.58 16.48 5.56
C VAL A 264 8.20 15.00 5.60
N LYS A 265 7.65 14.48 4.51
CA LYS A 265 7.43 13.06 4.25
C LYS A 265 8.70 12.45 3.69
N ILE A 266 9.27 11.50 4.42
CA ILE A 266 10.39 10.68 3.96
C ILE A 266 9.90 9.27 3.67
N THR A 267 10.47 8.64 2.66
CA THR A 267 10.25 7.23 2.35
C THR A 267 11.51 6.45 2.67
N VAL A 268 11.38 5.41 3.49
CA VAL A 268 12.49 4.58 3.96
C VAL A 268 12.29 3.12 3.62
N ILE A 269 13.41 2.42 3.40
CA ILE A 269 13.45 0.97 3.21
C ILE A 269 14.47 0.36 4.19
N PRO A 270 14.18 -0.76 4.86
CA PRO A 270 15.17 -1.43 5.71
C PRO A 270 16.42 -1.86 4.92
N GLU A 271 17.60 -1.73 5.52
CA GLU A 271 18.91 -2.01 4.88
C GLU A 271 18.99 -3.43 4.31
N PHE A 272 18.43 -4.42 5.01
CA PHE A 272 18.37 -5.81 4.54
C PHE A 272 17.75 -5.96 3.14
N TYR A 273 16.65 -5.26 2.88
CA TYR A 273 16.01 -5.29 1.56
C TYR A 273 16.77 -4.42 0.57
N TYR A 274 17.24 -3.25 1.01
CA TYR A 274 17.98 -2.34 0.16
C TYR A 274 19.25 -2.96 -0.42
N ASP A 275 20.07 -3.62 0.39
CA ASP A 275 21.32 -4.25 -0.07
C ASP A 275 21.06 -5.37 -1.07
N ASN A 276 19.98 -6.10 -0.85
CA ASN A 276 19.56 -7.13 -1.78
C ASN A 276 19.10 -6.55 -3.12
N LEU A 277 18.46 -5.38 -3.14
CA LEU A 277 18.05 -4.72 -4.38
C LEU A 277 19.22 -3.98 -5.05
N SER A 278 20.01 -3.23 -4.29
CA SER A 278 20.96 -2.20 -4.75
C SER A 278 22.39 -2.66 -5.10
N LYS A 279 22.66 -3.97 -5.24
CA LYS A 279 24.03 -4.52 -5.52
C LYS A 279 24.81 -3.90 -6.70
N ARG A 280 24.21 -3.03 -7.53
CA ARG A 280 24.88 -2.27 -8.62
C ARG A 280 24.65 -0.76 -8.48
N ARG A 281 25.20 -0.16 -7.42
CA ARG A 281 25.02 1.25 -7.04
C ARG A 281 25.55 2.28 -8.05
N SER A 282 26.39 1.89 -9.02
CA SER A 282 27.06 2.83 -9.94
C SER A 282 26.13 3.56 -10.91
N GLN A 283 24.89 3.08 -11.09
CA GLN A 283 23.95 3.60 -12.07
C GLN A 283 22.92 4.58 -11.49
N PHE A 284 22.88 4.79 -10.17
CA PHE A 284 21.87 5.64 -9.53
C PHE A 284 21.99 7.14 -9.85
N LYS A 285 23.09 7.57 -10.48
CA LYS A 285 23.27 8.97 -10.92
C LYS A 285 22.29 9.40 -12.01
N THR A 286 21.81 8.45 -12.82
CA THR A 286 20.90 8.69 -13.94
C THR A 286 19.47 8.21 -13.64
N MET A 287 19.17 7.98 -12.37
CA MET A 287 17.85 7.50 -11.94
C MET A 287 16.84 8.65 -11.99
N ASP A 288 15.60 8.32 -12.32
CA ASP A 288 14.49 9.29 -12.34
C ASP A 288 14.29 9.92 -10.95
N ARG A 289 14.14 11.25 -10.94
CA ARG A 289 13.91 12.08 -9.74
C ARG A 289 12.68 12.97 -9.89
N THR A 290 11.89 12.75 -10.95
CA THR A 290 10.69 13.53 -11.19
C THR A 290 9.66 13.30 -10.08
N LEU A 291 8.96 14.38 -9.73
CA LEU A 291 7.87 14.30 -8.77
C LEU A 291 6.77 13.39 -9.33
N PRO A 292 6.11 12.59 -8.48
CA PRO A 292 5.00 11.76 -8.92
C PRO A 292 3.91 12.59 -9.57
N MET A 293 3.46 12.12 -10.74
CA MET A 293 2.32 12.72 -11.44
C MET A 293 1.04 12.46 -10.62
N ILE A 294 0.20 13.50 -10.52
CA ILE A 294 -1.09 13.52 -9.81
C ILE A 294 -2.14 12.76 -10.60
#